data_AF-A0A0I9VIN8-F1
#
_entry.id   AF-A0A0I9VIN8-F1
#
_cell.length_a   1.000
_cell.length_b   1.000
_cell.length_c   1.000
_cell.angle_alpha   90.00
_cell.angle_beta   90.00
_cell.angle_gamma   90.00
#
_symmetry.space_group_name_H-M   'P 1'
#
loop_
_entity.id
_entity.type
_entity.pdbx_description
1 polymer ?
#
loop_
_entity_poly.entity_id
_entity_poly.type
_entity_poly.pdbx_seq_one_letter_code
_entity_poly.pdbx_strand_id
1 'polypeptide(L)'
;MLPWMNGDGVNSTGPVALVTMEIRHPATDSLTESSGRELKHLLADQLPIERQAQDVAWGMAAPGTAPTPTAEHFVRYVNRDNTVAASMKNQAIVVETSAYTNFEAFCEIAMRVVDARAQVSSIVGMERIGLRYVLEIRVPVGVDGRVEWSNWIEEPLLGPQRIAPGGLSLTEWQGAAVYREPQPGKSLILRYGPGYGQALDPNYHLRRVTQAQPGPFFLMDIDSFWTPNGPIPEYDRDALVTTYHDLYAPARTVFQDMLTSRMKDDLLHH
;
A
#
# COMPACT_ATOMS: atom_id res chain seq x y z
N MET A 1 -16.12 10.79 -2.31
CA MET A 1 -15.93 10.82 -3.77
C MET A 1 -14.50 11.26 -4.06
N LEU A 2 -13.59 10.30 -4.20
CA LEU A 2 -12.29 10.49 -4.85
C LEU A 2 -12.51 10.01 -6.29
N PRO A 3 -12.64 10.93 -7.23
CA PRO A 3 -13.16 10.56 -8.52
C PRO A 3 -12.31 11.15 -9.64
N TRP A 4 -11.91 10.32 -10.56
CA TRP A 4 -11.79 10.77 -11.94
C TRP A 4 -13.21 11.10 -12.46
N MET A 5 -13.92 12.06 -11.84
CA MET A 5 -15.39 12.15 -11.95
C MET A 5 -15.75 12.59 -13.36
N ASN A 6 -16.10 11.59 -14.17
CA ASN A 6 -16.73 11.67 -15.47
C ASN A 6 -15.93 12.45 -16.52
N GLY A 7 -15.19 11.73 -17.35
CA GLY A 7 -14.64 12.29 -18.58
C GLY A 7 -14.29 11.17 -19.56
N ASP A 8 -15.10 11.02 -20.60
CA ASP A 8 -14.82 10.15 -21.73
C ASP A 8 -13.44 10.44 -22.33
N GLY A 9 -12.57 9.44 -22.30
CA GLY A 9 -11.45 9.27 -23.22
C GLY A 9 -10.31 10.27 -23.14
N VAL A 10 -9.33 10.02 -22.26
CA VAL A 10 -7.87 10.01 -22.51
C VAL A 10 -7.20 9.35 -21.29
N ASN A 11 -6.18 8.51 -21.50
CA ASN A 11 -5.42 7.80 -20.46
C ASN A 11 -4.84 8.76 -19.41
N SER A 12 -5.42 8.82 -18.21
CA SER A 12 -4.74 9.31 -17.01
C SER A 12 -4.55 8.19 -16.00
N THR A 13 -3.37 7.59 -16.04
CA THR A 13 -2.92 6.70 -14.97
C THR A 13 -2.58 7.58 -13.77
N GLY A 14 -3.37 7.47 -12.70
CA GLY A 14 -3.05 8.11 -11.42
C GLY A 14 -1.66 7.78 -10.90
N PRO A 15 -1.13 8.59 -9.97
CA PRO A 15 0.20 8.37 -9.39
C PRO A 15 0.28 7.09 -8.55
N VAL A 16 -0.84 6.42 -8.26
CA VAL A 16 -0.88 5.23 -7.41
C VAL A 16 -0.22 4.04 -8.11
N ALA A 17 0.92 3.60 -7.58
CA ALA A 17 1.64 2.42 -8.05
C ALA A 17 1.14 1.13 -7.39
N LEU A 18 0.77 1.21 -6.11
CA LEU A 18 0.27 0.08 -5.32
C LEU A 18 -0.65 0.56 -4.20
N VAL A 19 -1.72 -0.18 -3.95
CA VAL A 19 -2.52 -0.06 -2.71
C VAL A 19 -2.58 -1.41 -2.03
N THR A 20 -2.38 -1.42 -0.71
CA THR A 20 -2.42 -2.62 0.12
C THR A 20 -3.41 -2.41 1.25
N MET A 21 -4.35 -3.34 1.40
CA MET A 21 -5.16 -3.52 2.60
C MET A 21 -4.67 -4.77 3.33
N GLU A 22 -4.22 -4.62 4.56
CA GLU A 22 -3.75 -5.70 5.41
C GLU A 22 -4.64 -5.82 6.64
N ILE A 23 -4.96 -7.05 7.04
CA ILE A 23 -5.29 -7.35 8.42
C ILE A 23 -4.27 -8.32 8.99
N ARG A 24 -3.91 -8.11 10.27
CA ARG A 24 -3.20 -9.10 11.08
C ARG A 24 -4.12 -9.60 12.17
N HIS A 25 -4.06 -10.89 12.40
CA HIS A 25 -4.90 -11.59 13.33
C HIS A 25 -4.07 -12.68 14.04
N PRO A 26 -4.52 -13.16 15.21
CA PRO A 26 -3.92 -14.34 15.83
C PRO A 26 -3.88 -15.50 14.84
N ALA A 27 -2.91 -16.40 15.02
CA ALA A 27 -2.74 -17.53 14.11
C ALA A 27 -4.05 -18.30 13.94
N THR A 28 -4.45 -18.44 12.69
CA THR A 28 -5.58 -19.30 12.28
C THR A 28 -5.06 -20.67 11.90
N ASP A 29 -5.96 -21.63 11.72
CA ASP A 29 -5.56 -22.93 11.18
C ASP A 29 -4.93 -22.80 9.79
N SER A 30 -3.87 -23.58 9.56
CA SER A 30 -3.28 -23.71 8.23
C SER A 30 -4.31 -24.21 7.22
N LEU A 31 -4.27 -23.69 6.01
CA LEU A 31 -5.14 -24.14 4.93
C LEU A 31 -4.84 -25.61 4.59
N THR A 32 -5.82 -26.47 4.86
CA THR A 32 -5.90 -27.85 4.37
C THR A 32 -6.25 -27.87 2.88
N GLU A 33 -6.12 -29.02 2.22
CA GLU A 33 -6.55 -29.15 0.82
C GLU A 33 -8.05 -28.83 0.63
N SER A 34 -8.90 -29.22 1.60
CA SER A 34 -10.34 -28.95 1.54
C SER A 34 -10.66 -27.46 1.71
N SER A 35 -10.07 -26.80 2.72
CA SER A 35 -10.27 -25.37 2.96
C SER A 35 -9.65 -24.51 1.84
N GLY A 36 -8.52 -24.93 1.26
CA GLY A 36 -7.94 -24.30 0.08
C GLY A 36 -8.85 -24.39 -1.14
N ARG A 37 -9.45 -25.56 -1.40
CA ARG A 37 -10.40 -25.75 -2.52
C ARG A 37 -11.65 -24.90 -2.35
N GLU A 38 -12.17 -24.81 -1.12
CA GLU A 38 -13.33 -23.97 -0.80
C GLU A 38 -13.01 -22.49 -1.01
N LEU A 39 -11.87 -22.02 -0.49
CA LEU A 39 -11.45 -20.64 -0.65
C LEU A 39 -11.23 -20.26 -2.13
N LYS A 40 -10.68 -21.19 -2.93
CA LYS A 40 -10.59 -21.02 -4.38
C LYS A 40 -11.96 -20.90 -5.05
N HIS A 41 -12.97 -21.65 -4.59
CA HIS A 41 -14.33 -21.55 -5.09
C HIS A 41 -14.96 -20.20 -4.76
N LEU A 42 -14.85 -19.76 -3.50
CA LEU A 42 -15.38 -18.49 -3.02
C LEU A 42 -14.75 -17.27 -3.71
N LEU A 43 -13.49 -17.37 -4.14
CA LEU A 43 -12.77 -16.29 -4.81
C LEU A 43 -12.78 -16.38 -6.34
N ALA A 44 -13.40 -17.41 -6.93
CA ALA A 44 -13.28 -17.73 -8.36
C ALA A 44 -13.70 -16.58 -9.31
N ASP A 45 -14.68 -15.77 -8.91
CA ASP A 45 -15.20 -14.68 -9.73
C ASP A 45 -14.20 -13.52 -9.91
N GLN A 46 -13.31 -13.30 -8.93
CA GLN A 46 -12.42 -12.13 -8.90
C GLN A 46 -10.94 -12.52 -8.90
N LEU A 47 -10.56 -13.57 -8.15
CA LEU A 47 -9.18 -14.03 -7.99
C LEU A 47 -9.06 -15.54 -8.31
N PRO A 48 -9.36 -15.96 -9.56
CA PRO A 48 -9.46 -17.38 -9.92
C PRO A 48 -8.12 -18.15 -9.93
N ILE A 49 -6.99 -17.45 -9.96
CA ILE A 49 -5.67 -18.08 -10.17
C ILE A 49 -4.95 -18.21 -8.84
N GLU A 50 -4.68 -19.46 -8.45
CA GLU A 50 -3.90 -19.79 -7.27
C GLU A 50 -2.40 -19.84 -7.60
N ARG A 51 -1.57 -19.31 -6.69
CA ARG A 51 -0.11 -19.32 -6.73
C ARG A 51 0.44 -19.66 -5.36
N GLN A 52 1.50 -20.46 -5.33
CA GLN A 52 2.31 -20.62 -4.13
C GLN A 52 3.28 -19.44 -4.01
N ALA A 53 3.41 -18.91 -2.81
CA ALA A 53 4.24 -17.76 -2.50
C ALA A 53 5.04 -18.02 -1.23
N GLN A 54 6.11 -17.25 -1.07
CA GLN A 54 6.90 -17.26 0.15
C GLN A 54 7.41 -15.86 0.47
N ASP A 55 7.45 -15.53 1.75
CA ASP A 55 8.14 -14.34 2.26
C ASP A 55 9.28 -14.80 3.17
N VAL A 56 10.40 -14.08 3.12
CA VAL A 56 11.56 -14.36 3.96
C VAL A 56 11.66 -13.27 5.01
N ALA A 57 11.44 -13.64 6.28
CA ALA A 57 11.67 -12.78 7.42
C ALA A 57 13.07 -13.04 8.00
N TRP A 58 13.79 -11.97 8.31
CA TRP A 58 15.06 -12.05 9.02
C TRP A 58 14.80 -11.89 10.51
N GLY A 59 14.90 -12.97 11.28
CA GLY A 59 14.70 -12.93 12.73
C GLY A 59 15.78 -12.08 13.42
N MET A 60 15.45 -11.50 14.58
CA MET A 60 16.48 -10.95 15.46
C MET A 60 17.32 -12.09 16.03
N ALA A 61 18.59 -12.15 15.64
CA ALA A 61 19.57 -13.04 16.28
C ALA A 61 20.07 -12.45 17.59
N ALA A 62 20.44 -13.34 18.52
CA ALA A 62 21.18 -12.93 19.72
C ALA A 62 22.56 -12.35 19.32
N PRO A 63 23.13 -11.44 20.12
CA PRO A 63 24.44 -10.86 19.83
C PRO A 63 25.50 -11.95 19.58
N GLY A 64 26.16 -11.91 18.42
CA GLY A 64 27.19 -12.89 18.03
C GLY A 64 26.70 -14.10 17.23
N THR A 65 25.39 -14.22 16.96
CA THR A 65 24.83 -15.21 16.04
C THR A 65 24.35 -14.57 14.75
N ALA A 66 24.56 -15.24 13.60
CA ALA A 66 23.99 -14.78 12.35
C ALA A 66 22.47 -14.99 12.37
N PRO A 67 21.66 -14.00 11.94
CA PRO A 67 20.22 -14.17 11.83
C PRO A 67 19.87 -15.28 10.84
N THR A 68 19.11 -16.27 11.32
CA THR A 68 18.58 -17.33 10.45
C THR A 68 17.31 -16.80 9.77
N PRO A 69 17.25 -16.79 8.42
CA PRO A 69 16.03 -16.43 7.72
C PRO A 69 14.94 -17.47 7.97
N THR A 70 13.73 -17.03 8.32
CA THR A 70 12.53 -17.86 8.36
C THR A 70 11.68 -17.59 7.13
N ALA A 71 11.41 -18.63 6.35
CA ALA A 71 10.50 -18.54 5.21
C ALA A 71 9.08 -18.88 5.65
N GLU A 72 8.13 -17.98 5.40
CA GLU A 72 6.70 -18.26 5.51
C GLU A 72 6.17 -18.60 4.11
N HIS A 73 5.65 -19.82 3.95
CA HIS A 73 4.97 -20.23 2.73
C HIS A 73 3.46 -19.99 2.86
N PHE A 74 2.84 -19.49 1.79
CA PHE A 74 1.42 -19.21 1.78
C PHE A 74 0.83 -19.27 0.37
N VAL A 75 -0.50 -19.32 0.31
CA VAL A 75 -1.24 -19.29 -0.95
C VAL A 75 -1.60 -17.86 -1.31
N ARG A 76 -1.43 -17.50 -2.58
CA ARG A 76 -1.84 -16.22 -3.15
C ARG A 76 -2.83 -16.45 -4.28
N TYR A 77 -3.95 -15.74 -4.24
CA TYR A 77 -4.97 -15.73 -5.28
C TYR A 77 -4.86 -14.45 -6.08
N VAL A 78 -4.84 -14.54 -7.40
CA VAL A 78 -4.68 -13.39 -8.30
C VAL A 78 -5.75 -13.34 -9.37
N ASN A 79 -6.09 -12.14 -9.80
CA ASN A 79 -6.94 -11.95 -10.98
C ASN A 79 -6.18 -12.31 -12.27
N ARG A 80 -6.91 -12.46 -13.37
CA ARG A 80 -6.33 -12.87 -14.67
C ARG A 80 -5.33 -11.87 -15.23
N ASP A 81 -5.55 -10.58 -14.96
CA ASP A 81 -4.65 -9.51 -15.39
C ASP A 81 -3.40 -9.38 -14.51
N ASN A 82 -3.34 -10.14 -13.42
CA ASN A 82 -2.30 -10.11 -12.39
C ASN A 82 -2.09 -8.70 -11.79
N THR A 83 -3.18 -7.96 -11.57
CA THR A 83 -3.20 -6.60 -11.01
C THR A 83 -3.88 -6.51 -9.65
N VAL A 84 -4.49 -7.59 -9.18
CA VAL A 84 -5.05 -7.74 -7.83
C VAL A 84 -4.60 -9.08 -7.27
N ALA A 85 -4.14 -9.08 -6.03
CA ALA A 85 -3.73 -10.29 -5.31
C ALA A 85 -4.32 -10.32 -3.90
N ALA A 86 -4.65 -11.50 -3.41
CA ALA A 86 -4.94 -11.79 -2.02
C ALA A 86 -3.99 -12.87 -1.50
N SER A 87 -3.18 -12.54 -0.50
CA SER A 87 -2.24 -13.45 0.15
C SER A 87 -2.83 -13.96 1.46
N MET A 88 -2.97 -15.28 1.58
CA MET A 88 -3.53 -15.97 2.73
C MET A 88 -2.41 -16.48 3.64
N LYS A 89 -1.92 -15.63 4.54
CA LYS A 89 -0.87 -15.97 5.48
C LYS A 89 -1.43 -16.63 6.75
N ASN A 90 -0.55 -17.09 7.62
CA ASN A 90 -0.95 -17.73 8.88
C ASN A 90 -1.56 -16.73 9.88
N GLN A 91 -1.01 -15.51 9.92
CA GLN A 91 -1.39 -14.44 10.86
C GLN A 91 -1.78 -13.14 10.14
N ALA A 92 -2.01 -13.21 8.82
CA ALA A 92 -2.41 -12.03 8.06
C ALA A 92 -3.19 -12.40 6.81
N ILE A 93 -4.03 -11.45 6.39
CA ILE A 93 -4.60 -11.41 5.04
C ILE A 93 -4.11 -10.10 4.42
N VAL A 94 -3.49 -10.20 3.24
CA VAL A 94 -2.98 -9.04 2.51
C VAL A 94 -3.63 -9.00 1.15
N VAL A 95 -4.37 -7.93 0.88
CA VAL A 95 -5.01 -7.68 -0.42
C VAL A 95 -4.33 -6.49 -1.06
N GLU A 96 -3.89 -6.64 -2.30
CA GLU A 96 -3.03 -5.68 -2.99
C GLU A 96 -3.58 -5.41 -4.39
N THR A 97 -3.48 -4.16 -4.86
CA THR A 97 -3.77 -3.82 -6.25
C THR A 97 -2.81 -2.79 -6.83
N SER A 98 -2.38 -3.03 -8.07
CA SER A 98 -1.66 -2.10 -8.94
C SER A 98 -2.58 -1.40 -9.97
N ALA A 99 -3.88 -1.72 -9.94
CA ALA A 99 -4.94 -1.21 -10.81
C ALA A 99 -6.01 -0.47 -9.99
N TYR A 100 -5.56 0.32 -9.01
CA TYR A 100 -6.45 1.00 -8.09
C TYR A 100 -7.35 2.01 -8.80
N THR A 101 -8.66 1.91 -8.60
CA THR A 101 -9.66 2.82 -9.18
C THR A 101 -10.22 3.77 -8.12
N ASN A 102 -10.76 3.21 -7.04
CA ASN A 102 -11.29 3.94 -5.89
C ASN A 102 -11.27 3.06 -4.63
N PHE A 103 -11.54 3.69 -3.49
CA PHE A 103 -11.44 3.04 -2.18
C PHE A 103 -12.55 2.03 -1.99
N GLU A 104 -13.78 2.39 -2.34
CA GLU A 104 -14.97 1.58 -2.12
C GLU A 104 -14.88 0.26 -2.88
N ALA A 105 -14.53 0.29 -4.18
CA ALA A 105 -14.35 -0.90 -5.00
C ALA A 105 -13.22 -1.80 -4.50
N PHE A 106 -12.12 -1.22 -4.01
CA PHE A 106 -11.02 -2.04 -3.47
C PHE A 106 -11.36 -2.62 -2.10
N CYS A 107 -12.06 -1.87 -1.26
CA CYS A 107 -12.57 -2.34 0.03
C CYS A 107 -13.56 -3.49 -0.14
N GLU A 108 -14.45 -3.43 -1.14
CA GLU A 108 -15.36 -4.54 -1.47
C GLU A 108 -14.61 -5.84 -1.80
N ILE A 109 -13.55 -5.76 -2.60
CA ILE A 109 -12.69 -6.92 -2.91
C ILE A 109 -12.01 -7.42 -1.63
N ALA A 110 -11.41 -6.52 -0.84
CA ALA A 110 -10.72 -6.88 0.39
C ALA A 110 -11.66 -7.58 1.38
N MET A 111 -12.89 -7.07 1.56
CA MET A 111 -13.88 -7.67 2.45
C MET A 111 -14.37 -9.02 1.93
N ARG A 112 -14.56 -9.19 0.62
CA ARG A 112 -14.88 -10.51 0.05
C ARG A 112 -13.80 -11.55 0.35
N VAL A 113 -12.53 -11.14 0.33
CA VAL A 113 -11.38 -11.99 0.67
C VAL A 113 -11.38 -12.35 2.15
N VAL A 114 -11.61 -11.38 3.04
CA VAL A 114 -11.69 -11.62 4.49
C VAL A 114 -12.88 -12.52 4.83
N ASP A 115 -14.05 -12.27 4.23
CA ASP A 115 -15.25 -13.08 4.41
C ASP A 115 -15.02 -14.54 3.94
N ALA A 116 -14.34 -14.73 2.81
CA ALA A 116 -13.98 -16.07 2.32
C ALA A 116 -13.02 -16.80 3.27
N ARG A 117 -12.04 -16.09 3.85
CA ARG A 117 -11.15 -16.67 4.86
C ARG A 117 -11.92 -17.05 6.12
N ALA A 118 -12.76 -16.16 6.64
CA ALA A 118 -13.54 -16.40 7.85
C ALA A 118 -14.50 -17.60 7.72
N GLN A 119 -14.97 -17.91 6.51
CA GLN A 119 -15.80 -19.09 6.23
C GLN A 119 -15.02 -20.42 6.32
N VAL A 120 -13.72 -20.42 6.02
CA VAL A 120 -12.89 -21.65 6.02
C VAL A 120 -12.08 -21.82 7.29
N SER A 121 -11.69 -20.73 7.96
CA SER A 121 -11.03 -20.75 9.27
C SER A 121 -11.36 -19.47 10.03
N SER A 122 -11.78 -19.63 11.28
CA SER A 122 -12.27 -18.52 12.11
C SER A 122 -11.15 -17.50 12.38
N ILE A 123 -11.40 -16.25 12.02
CA ILE A 123 -10.59 -15.12 12.49
C ILE A 123 -11.10 -14.78 13.89
N VAL A 124 -10.28 -15.02 14.92
CA VAL A 124 -10.72 -14.88 16.32
C VAL A 124 -10.49 -13.49 16.90
N GLY A 125 -9.72 -12.64 16.22
CA GLY A 125 -9.47 -11.29 16.68
C GLY A 125 -8.60 -10.47 15.73
N MET A 126 -8.39 -9.20 16.07
CA MET A 126 -7.70 -8.24 15.20
C MET A 126 -6.52 -7.56 15.89
N GLU A 127 -5.31 -7.78 15.37
CA GLU A 127 -4.06 -7.25 15.93
C GLU A 127 -3.58 -5.99 15.20
N ARG A 128 -3.90 -5.87 13.91
CA ARG A 128 -3.59 -4.70 13.09
C ARG A 128 -4.52 -4.63 11.89
N ILE A 129 -4.95 -3.42 11.56
CA ILE A 129 -5.63 -3.12 10.28
C ILE A 129 -4.78 -2.06 9.59
N GLY A 130 -4.38 -2.29 8.34
CA GLY A 130 -3.48 -1.42 7.60
C GLY A 130 -4.01 -1.08 6.21
N LEU A 131 -3.83 0.17 5.80
CA LEU A 131 -4.12 0.71 4.48
C LEU A 131 -2.91 1.51 4.00
N ARG A 132 -2.26 1.02 2.95
CA ARG A 132 -1.04 1.61 2.41
C ARG A 132 -1.23 2.03 0.96
N TYR A 133 -0.78 3.24 0.63
CA TYR A 133 -0.68 3.75 -0.74
C TYR A 133 0.78 4.03 -1.06
N VAL A 134 1.27 3.45 -2.16
CA VAL A 134 2.56 3.81 -2.76
C VAL A 134 2.28 4.61 -4.01
N LEU A 135 2.74 5.85 -4.05
CA LEU A 135 2.54 6.78 -5.14
C LEU A 135 3.87 7.18 -5.79
N GLU A 136 3.87 7.21 -7.11
CA GLU A 136 4.92 7.75 -7.96
C GLU A 136 4.41 9.02 -8.65
N ILE A 137 4.72 10.18 -8.09
CA ILE A 137 4.39 11.45 -8.72
C ILE A 137 5.42 11.75 -9.80
N ARG A 138 4.96 11.84 -11.04
CA ARG A 138 5.80 12.17 -12.20
C ARG A 138 5.35 13.49 -12.77
N VAL A 139 6.33 14.33 -13.09
CA VAL A 139 6.13 15.68 -13.62
C VAL A 139 7.12 15.91 -14.77
N PRO A 140 6.86 16.88 -15.65
CA PRO A 140 7.79 17.20 -16.73
C PRO A 140 9.21 17.46 -16.22
N VAL A 141 10.18 16.83 -16.88
CA VAL A 141 11.61 16.98 -16.57
C VAL A 141 12.17 18.17 -17.34
N GLY A 142 13.02 18.97 -16.70
CA GLY A 142 13.72 20.09 -17.33
C GLY A 142 14.68 19.63 -18.42
N VAL A 143 15.13 20.58 -19.25
CA VAL A 143 16.08 20.33 -20.36
C VAL A 143 17.41 19.74 -19.85
N ASP A 144 17.77 20.01 -18.60
CA ASP A 144 18.96 19.50 -17.92
C ASP A 144 18.74 18.13 -17.24
N GLY A 145 17.57 17.51 -17.41
CA GLY A 145 17.23 16.23 -16.79
C GLY A 145 16.83 16.34 -15.32
N ARG A 146 16.70 17.54 -14.75
CA ARG A 146 16.33 17.76 -13.34
C ARG A 146 14.86 18.14 -13.21
N VAL A 147 14.32 17.89 -12.02
CA VAL A 147 12.97 18.30 -11.65
C VAL A 147 13.05 19.33 -10.53
N GLU A 148 12.47 20.50 -10.79
CA GLU A 148 12.26 21.54 -9.78
C GLU A 148 11.03 21.19 -8.93
N TRP A 149 11.23 20.29 -7.95
CA TRP A 149 10.15 19.74 -7.11
C TRP A 149 9.33 20.79 -6.37
N SER A 150 9.92 21.96 -6.07
CA SER A 150 9.23 23.08 -5.42
C SER A 150 8.05 23.66 -6.21
N ASN A 151 7.93 23.36 -7.50
CA ASN A 151 6.77 23.73 -8.31
C ASN A 151 5.56 22.80 -8.08
N TRP A 152 5.80 21.60 -7.54
CA TRP A 152 4.86 20.47 -7.58
C TRP A 152 4.52 19.94 -6.19
N ILE A 153 5.49 19.98 -5.29
CA ILE A 153 5.40 19.49 -3.92
C ILE A 153 5.56 20.66 -2.95
N GLU A 154 4.74 20.67 -1.89
CA GLU A 154 4.76 21.72 -0.88
C GLU A 154 6.11 21.80 -0.13
N GLU A 155 6.53 23.02 0.20
CA GLU A 155 7.88 23.33 0.72
C GLU A 155 8.31 22.53 1.95
N PRO A 156 7.44 22.27 2.96
CA PRO A 156 7.80 21.48 4.14
C PRO A 156 8.25 20.05 3.82
N LEU A 157 7.97 19.55 2.61
CA LEU A 157 8.29 18.20 2.15
C LEU A 157 9.50 18.17 1.22
N LEU A 158 10.21 19.27 1.00
CA LEU A 158 11.32 19.30 0.05
C LEU A 158 12.67 18.96 0.67
N GLY A 159 12.71 18.62 1.96
CA GLY A 159 13.95 18.33 2.67
C GLY A 159 14.95 19.50 2.58
N PRO A 160 16.26 19.26 2.83
CA PRO A 160 17.26 20.32 2.87
C PRO A 160 17.75 20.74 1.47
N GLN A 161 16.87 20.81 0.46
CA GLN A 161 17.24 21.13 -0.94
C GLN A 161 18.00 22.47 -1.09
N ARG A 162 17.77 23.42 -0.18
CA ARG A 162 18.43 24.74 -0.19
C ARG A 162 19.74 24.78 0.62
N ILE A 163 20.13 23.67 1.24
CA ILE A 163 21.30 23.59 2.12
C ILE A 163 22.36 22.71 1.44
N ALA A 164 23.36 23.36 0.87
CA ALA A 164 24.49 22.75 0.18
C ALA A 164 25.80 23.14 0.87
N PRO A 165 26.26 22.39 1.89
CA PRO A 165 27.45 22.78 2.65
C PRO A 165 28.72 22.60 1.79
N GLY A 166 29.61 23.60 1.83
CA GLY A 166 30.98 23.47 1.30
C GLY A 166 31.09 23.18 -0.19
N GLY A 167 30.13 23.62 -1.02
CA GLY A 167 30.14 23.36 -2.47
C GLY A 167 29.68 21.95 -2.87
N LEU A 168 29.20 21.14 -1.92
CA LEU A 168 28.57 19.85 -2.19
C LEU A 168 27.17 20.05 -2.78
N SER A 169 26.74 19.11 -3.62
CA SER A 169 25.36 19.07 -4.14
C SER A 169 24.59 17.96 -3.44
N LEU A 170 23.34 18.23 -3.07
CA LEU A 170 22.43 17.20 -2.55
C LEU A 170 22.08 16.23 -3.68
N THR A 171 22.46 14.96 -3.55
CA THR A 171 22.24 13.93 -4.58
C THR A 171 20.99 13.11 -4.31
N GLU A 172 20.68 12.85 -3.05
CA GLU A 172 19.53 12.06 -2.62
C GLU A 172 19.12 12.49 -1.21
N TRP A 173 17.83 12.41 -0.90
CA TRP A 173 17.31 12.50 0.45
C TRP A 173 15.96 11.79 0.52
N GLN A 174 15.60 11.31 1.71
CA GLN A 174 14.28 10.78 2.01
C GLN A 174 13.83 11.29 3.37
N GLY A 175 12.54 11.58 3.49
CA GLY A 175 11.88 12.02 4.71
C GLY A 175 10.93 10.95 5.23
N ALA A 176 10.73 10.94 6.55
CA ALA A 176 9.69 10.15 7.19
C ALA A 176 8.99 10.98 8.26
N ALA A 177 7.66 10.93 8.30
CA ALA A 177 6.83 11.52 9.33
C ALA A 177 5.92 10.46 9.94
N VAL A 178 5.74 10.51 11.26
CA VAL A 178 4.84 9.60 11.98
C VAL A 178 3.82 10.41 12.75
N TYR A 179 2.56 10.25 12.38
CA TYR A 179 1.41 10.85 13.02
C TYR A 179 0.74 9.79 13.89
N ARG A 180 0.40 10.16 15.13
CA ARG A 180 -0.30 9.29 16.07
C ARG A 180 -1.42 10.07 16.73
N GLU A 181 -2.54 9.40 16.98
CA GLU A 181 -3.56 9.95 17.85
C GLU A 181 -3.04 10.05 19.31
N PRO A 182 -3.59 10.98 20.13
CA PRO A 182 -3.21 11.11 21.54
C PRO A 182 -3.45 9.84 22.36
N GLN A 183 -4.40 9.00 21.95
CA GLN A 183 -4.63 7.67 22.52
C GLN A 183 -4.19 6.60 21.51
N PRO A 184 -3.67 5.44 21.97
CA PRO A 184 -3.32 4.33 21.09
C PRO A 184 -4.51 3.92 20.21
N GLY A 185 -4.25 3.67 18.93
CA GLY A 185 -5.29 3.48 17.93
C GLY A 185 -4.73 3.76 16.53
N LYS A 186 -5.26 4.78 15.87
CA LYS A 186 -4.85 5.13 14.51
C LYS A 186 -3.49 5.82 14.48
N SER A 187 -2.67 5.41 13.52
CA SER A 187 -1.38 6.01 13.19
C SER A 187 -1.26 6.16 11.67
N LEU A 188 -0.42 7.07 11.24
CA LEU A 188 -0.04 7.25 9.84
C LEU A 188 1.45 7.46 9.75
N ILE A 189 2.11 6.69 8.89
CA ILE A 189 3.51 6.89 8.52
C ILE A 189 3.52 7.37 7.09
N LEU A 190 4.18 8.51 6.85
CA LEU A 190 4.49 8.98 5.51
C LEU A 190 5.99 8.83 5.30
N ARG A 191 6.38 8.17 4.20
CA ARG A 191 7.75 8.18 3.68
C ARG A 191 7.73 8.86 2.32
N TYR A 192 8.65 9.78 2.09
CA TYR A 192 8.60 10.61 0.90
C TYR A 192 9.98 11.12 0.47
N GLY A 193 10.07 11.55 -0.78
CA GLY A 193 11.29 12.13 -1.33
C GLY A 193 11.49 11.80 -2.81
N PRO A 194 12.48 12.41 -3.45
CA PRO A 194 12.83 12.09 -4.84
C PRO A 194 13.34 10.65 -4.96
N GLY A 195 12.89 9.97 -6.01
CA GLY A 195 13.37 8.66 -6.45
C GLY A 195 13.67 8.66 -7.94
N TYR A 196 14.23 7.56 -8.43
CA TYR A 196 14.53 7.38 -9.85
C TYR A 196 14.12 5.97 -10.30
N GLY A 197 13.59 5.86 -11.51
CA GLY A 197 13.07 4.60 -12.03
C GLY A 197 11.67 4.32 -11.49
N GLN A 198 11.54 3.41 -10.52
CA GLN A 198 10.24 3.01 -9.95
C GLN A 198 10.33 2.72 -8.46
N ALA A 199 9.22 2.87 -7.75
CA ALA A 199 9.09 2.65 -6.32
C ALA A 199 8.98 1.16 -5.95
N LEU A 200 8.37 0.36 -6.84
CA LEU A 200 8.19 -1.09 -6.63
C LEU A 200 9.36 -1.87 -7.21
N ASP A 201 9.66 -3.02 -6.61
CA ASP A 201 10.64 -3.97 -7.15
C ASP A 201 10.26 -4.38 -8.59
N PRO A 202 11.20 -4.42 -9.56
CA PRO A 202 10.92 -4.87 -10.92
C PRO A 202 10.29 -6.27 -11.01
N ASN A 203 10.59 -7.14 -10.05
CA ASN A 203 10.08 -8.50 -9.93
C ASN A 203 8.89 -8.59 -8.96
N TYR A 204 8.27 -7.45 -8.60
CA TYR A 204 7.08 -7.45 -7.79
C TYR A 204 5.98 -8.28 -8.46
N HIS A 205 5.25 -9.05 -7.65
CA HIS A 205 4.42 -10.14 -8.17
C HIS A 205 3.17 -9.65 -8.92
N LEU A 206 2.73 -8.42 -8.71
CA LEU A 206 1.67 -7.78 -9.50
C LEU A 206 2.24 -7.11 -10.75
N ARG A 207 1.60 -7.35 -11.88
CA ARG A 207 1.77 -6.58 -13.11
C ARG A 207 1.33 -5.14 -12.86
N ARG A 208 2.12 -4.15 -13.26
CA ARG A 208 1.73 -2.74 -13.21
C ARG A 208 0.77 -2.39 -14.36
N VAL A 209 -0.26 -1.59 -14.06
CA VAL A 209 -1.12 -1.00 -15.11
C VAL A 209 -0.44 0.21 -15.73
N THR A 210 0.16 1.05 -14.90
CA THR A 210 1.01 2.15 -15.35
C THR A 210 2.38 1.59 -15.74
N GLN A 211 2.79 1.83 -16.99
CA GLN A 211 4.11 1.40 -17.46
C GLN A 211 5.21 2.07 -16.61
N ALA A 212 6.14 1.27 -16.12
CA ALA A 212 7.32 1.80 -15.43
C ALA A 212 8.11 2.69 -16.41
N GLN A 213 8.22 3.97 -16.11
CA GLN A 213 8.99 4.92 -16.90
C GLN A 213 10.37 5.14 -16.26
N PRO A 214 11.47 5.09 -17.04
CA PRO A 214 12.76 5.54 -16.54
C PRO A 214 12.69 7.04 -16.23
N GLY A 215 13.44 7.49 -15.23
CA GLY A 215 13.50 8.90 -14.87
C GLY A 215 13.07 9.20 -13.44
N PRO A 216 13.14 10.48 -13.05
CA PRO A 216 12.82 10.92 -11.70
C PRO A 216 11.32 10.79 -11.40
N PHE A 217 11.00 10.49 -10.15
CA PHE A 217 9.66 10.58 -9.59
C PHE A 217 9.76 11.10 -8.14
N PHE A 218 8.65 11.56 -7.58
CA PHE A 218 8.56 11.84 -6.14
C PHE A 218 7.76 10.72 -5.49
N LEU A 219 8.40 10.01 -4.57
CA LEU A 219 7.76 8.97 -3.78
C LEU A 219 6.84 9.61 -2.74
N MET A 220 5.63 9.09 -2.63
CA MET A 220 4.82 9.21 -1.42
C MET A 220 4.32 7.83 -1.04
N ASP A 221 4.80 7.32 0.08
CA ASP A 221 4.39 6.06 0.67
C ASP A 221 3.64 6.36 1.98
N ILE A 222 2.33 6.24 1.93
CA ILE A 222 1.39 6.55 3.01
C ILE A 222 0.92 5.23 3.60
N ASP A 223 1.32 4.91 4.83
CA ASP A 223 0.89 3.74 5.59
C ASP A 223 0.01 4.20 6.76
N SER A 224 -1.31 4.14 6.59
CA SER A 224 -2.26 4.40 7.67
C SER A 224 -2.71 3.09 8.28
N PHE A 225 -2.68 3.00 9.61
CA PHE A 225 -3.02 1.77 10.28
C PHE A 225 -3.61 1.99 11.65
N TRP A 226 -4.29 0.96 12.12
CA TRP A 226 -4.84 0.86 13.45
C TRP A 226 -4.27 -0.38 14.14
N THR A 227 -4.03 -0.24 15.44
CA THR A 227 -3.69 -1.35 16.36
C THR A 227 -4.53 -1.18 17.62
N PRO A 228 -4.99 -2.27 18.25
CA PRO A 228 -5.83 -2.18 19.43
C PRO A 228 -5.10 -1.53 20.61
N ASN A 229 -5.86 -0.80 21.42
CA ASN A 229 -5.41 -0.35 22.72
C ASN A 229 -5.85 -1.36 23.79
N GLY A 230 -4.90 -2.15 24.30
CA GLY A 230 -5.19 -3.18 25.30
C GLY A 230 -5.47 -4.56 24.68
N PRO A 231 -6.51 -5.29 25.14
CA PRO A 231 -6.80 -6.63 24.63
C PRO A 231 -7.05 -6.67 23.13
N ILE A 232 -6.77 -7.82 22.50
CA ILE A 232 -7.12 -8.08 21.10
C ILE A 232 -8.65 -8.17 21.02
N PRO A 233 -9.34 -7.29 20.29
CA PRO A 233 -10.78 -7.39 20.12
C PRO A 233 -11.13 -8.60 19.25
N GLU A 234 -12.32 -9.15 19.49
CA GLU A 234 -12.90 -10.17 18.62
C GLU A 234 -13.07 -9.64 17.19
N TYR A 235 -13.04 -10.54 16.22
CA TYR A 235 -13.28 -10.18 14.83
C TYR A 235 -14.74 -9.72 14.65
N ASP A 236 -14.89 -8.47 14.22
CA ASP A 236 -16.15 -7.89 13.80
C ASP A 236 -15.97 -7.30 12.41
N ARG A 237 -16.78 -7.78 11.47
CA ARG A 237 -16.72 -7.40 10.06
C ARG A 237 -17.08 -5.93 9.84
N ASP A 238 -18.10 -5.43 10.54
CA ASP A 238 -18.58 -4.06 10.37
C ASP A 238 -17.61 -3.06 11.02
N ALA A 239 -17.00 -3.47 12.15
CA ALA A 239 -15.91 -2.72 12.77
C ALA A 239 -14.67 -2.66 11.85
N LEU A 240 -14.35 -3.73 11.14
CA LEU A 240 -13.25 -3.75 10.17
C LEU A 240 -13.50 -2.77 9.01
N VAL A 241 -14.69 -2.80 8.41
CA VAL A 241 -15.08 -1.86 7.34
C VAL A 241 -14.99 -0.41 7.82
N THR A 242 -15.55 -0.14 9.01
CA THR A 242 -15.50 1.19 9.63
C THR A 242 -14.06 1.65 9.83
N THR A 243 -13.20 0.76 10.33
CA THR A 243 -11.78 1.07 10.52
C THR A 243 -11.10 1.39 9.20
N TYR A 244 -11.33 0.65 8.11
CA TYR A 244 -10.76 0.99 6.81
C TYR A 244 -11.19 2.38 6.32
N HIS A 245 -12.46 2.76 6.50
CA HIS A 245 -12.92 4.11 6.19
C HIS A 245 -12.20 5.18 7.04
N ASP A 246 -11.99 4.91 8.32
CA ASP A 246 -11.28 5.82 9.24
C ASP A 246 -9.78 5.95 8.92
N LEU A 247 -9.16 4.91 8.38
CA LEU A 247 -7.77 4.93 7.87
C LEU A 247 -7.66 5.66 6.52
N TYR A 248 -8.72 5.62 5.72
CA TYR A 248 -8.73 6.24 4.39
C TYR A 248 -8.76 7.77 4.43
N ALA A 249 -9.57 8.36 5.32
CA ALA A 249 -9.71 9.82 5.44
C ALA A 249 -8.37 10.56 5.66
N PRO A 250 -7.50 10.18 6.61
CA PRO A 250 -6.21 10.84 6.80
C PRO A 250 -5.25 10.57 5.64
N ALA A 251 -5.25 9.37 5.06
CA ALA A 251 -4.42 9.07 3.88
C ALA A 251 -4.77 9.98 2.69
N ARG A 252 -6.07 10.20 2.45
CA ARG A 252 -6.55 11.14 1.44
C ARG A 252 -6.14 12.58 1.74
N THR A 253 -6.31 13.02 2.98
CA THR A 253 -5.99 14.39 3.40
C THR A 253 -4.49 14.66 3.24
N VAL A 254 -3.64 13.74 3.70
CA VAL A 254 -2.19 13.78 3.49
C VAL A 254 -1.84 13.88 2.02
N PHE A 255 -2.42 13.04 1.16
CA PHE A 255 -2.16 13.15 -0.29
C PHE A 255 -2.54 14.53 -0.84
N GLN A 256 -3.70 15.06 -0.46
CA GLN A 256 -4.16 16.37 -0.93
C GLN A 256 -3.29 17.50 -0.41
N ASP A 257 -2.97 17.56 0.88
CA ASP A 257 -2.26 18.69 1.48
C ASP A 257 -0.79 18.78 1.05
N MET A 258 -0.23 17.71 0.48
CA MET A 258 1.18 17.63 0.11
C MET A 258 1.49 18.07 -1.32
N LEU A 259 0.44 18.25 -2.13
CA LEU A 259 0.54 18.72 -3.50
C LEU A 259 0.28 20.23 -3.56
N THR A 260 1.06 20.92 -4.38
CA THR A 260 0.78 22.32 -4.69
C THR A 260 -0.56 22.47 -5.39
N SER A 261 -1.16 23.67 -5.34
CA SER A 261 -2.40 23.95 -6.09
C SER A 261 -2.23 23.65 -7.59
N ARG A 262 -1.07 24.00 -8.15
CA ARG A 262 -0.70 23.67 -9.54
C ARG A 262 -0.78 22.16 -9.80
N MET A 263 -0.18 21.34 -8.93
CA MET A 263 -0.18 19.89 -9.11
C MET A 263 -1.59 19.31 -8.97
N LYS A 264 -2.42 19.87 -8.08
CA LYS A 264 -3.83 19.49 -7.95
C LYS A 264 -4.60 19.78 -9.23
N ASP A 265 -4.43 20.97 -9.80
CA ASP A 265 -5.09 21.37 -11.04
C ASP A 265 -4.63 20.51 -12.22
N ASP A 266 -3.34 20.25 -12.36
CA ASP A 266 -2.79 19.37 -13.42
C ASP A 266 -3.31 17.92 -13.28
N LEU A 267 -3.49 17.42 -12.05
CA LEU A 267 -4.10 16.11 -11.81
C LEU A 267 -5.63 16.07 -12.08
N LEU A 268 -6.30 17.22 -12.09
CA LEU A 268 -7.74 17.33 -12.38
C LEU A 268 -8.03 17.53 -13.87
N HIS A 269 -7.03 17.94 -14.66
CA HIS A 269 -7.14 18.23 -16.08
C HIS A 269 -6.65 17.09 -17.00
N HIS A 270 -6.26 15.97 -16.42
CA HIS A 270 -5.90 14.72 -17.09
C HIS A 270 -6.77 13.59 -16.56
#